data_AF-A0A120A079-F1
#
_entry.id   AF-A0A120A079-F1
#
_cell.length_a   1.000
_cell.length_b   1.000
_cell.length_c   1.000
_cell.angle_alpha   90.00
_cell.angle_beta   90.00
_cell.angle_gamma   90.00
#
_symmetry.space_group_name_H-M   'P 1'
#
loop_
_entity.id
_entity.type
_entity.pdbx_description
1 polymer ?
#
loop_
_entity_poly.entity_id
_entity_poly.type
_entity_poly.pdbx_seq_one_letter_code
_entity_poly.pdbx_strand_id
1 'polypeptide(L)' 'MNATEVKSLFGNKKGTYHWDDQIGPDGRVLGHAVDNIDGDMPHLQIHSKENGKIIRIFFPK' A
#
# COMPACT_ATOMS: atom_id res chain seq x y z
N MET A 1 -5.11 -9.54 2.83
CA MET A 1 -3.71 -9.86 3.17
C MET A 1 -2.91 -8.61 2.86
N ASN A 2 -2.36 -7.96 3.87
CA ASN A 2 -1.60 -6.72 3.71
C ASN A 2 -0.17 -7.02 3.23
N ALA A 3 0.53 -5.97 2.80
CA ALA A 3 1.87 -6.09 2.25
C ALA A 3 2.88 -6.75 3.21
N THR A 4 2.74 -6.49 4.51
CA THR A 4 3.64 -6.99 5.55
C THR A 4 3.48 -8.49 5.76
N GLU A 5 2.23 -8.98 5.75
CA GLU A 5 1.92 -10.42 5.79
C GLU A 5 2.51 -11.15 4.58
N VAL A 6 2.35 -10.59 3.37
CA VAL A 6 2.91 -11.17 2.13
C VAL A 6 4.44 -11.27 2.22
N LYS A 7 5.11 -10.18 2.64
CA LYS A 7 6.58 -10.20 2.77
C LYS A 7 7.03 -11.24 3.80
N SER A 8 6.29 -11.40 4.89
CA SER A 8 6.58 -12.39 5.91
C SER A 8 6.42 -13.83 5.41
N LEU A 9 5.44 -14.09 4.52
CA LEU A 9 5.16 -15.43 4.00
C LEU A 9 6.04 -15.82 2.82
N PHE A 10 6.30 -14.91 1.89
CA PHE A 10 6.95 -15.20 0.61
C PHE A 10 8.35 -14.59 0.48
N GLY A 11 8.83 -13.91 1.52
CA GLY A 11 10.13 -13.22 1.55
C GLY A 11 10.22 -11.99 0.64
N ASN A 12 9.21 -11.72 -0.19
CA ASN A 12 9.14 -10.59 -1.08
C ASN A 12 7.68 -10.20 -1.39
N LYS A 13 7.48 -8.99 -1.92
CA LYS A 13 6.16 -8.47 -2.30
C LYS A 13 5.88 -8.54 -3.82
N LYS A 14 6.79 -9.08 -4.64
CA LYS A 14 6.65 -9.06 -6.11
C LYS A 14 5.41 -9.85 -6.54
N GLY A 15 4.65 -9.30 -7.47
CA GLY A 15 3.44 -9.94 -8.00
C GLY A 15 2.25 -9.91 -7.03
N THR A 16 2.28 -9.03 -6.02
CA THR A 16 1.17 -8.87 -5.07
C THR A 16 0.56 -7.48 -5.15
N TYR A 17 -0.65 -7.35 -4.61
CA TYR A 17 -1.32 -6.05 -4.44
C TYR A 17 -1.96 -5.99 -3.07
N HIS A 18 -2.18 -4.77 -2.58
CA HIS A 18 -2.95 -4.53 -1.36
C HIS A 18 -3.70 -3.19 -1.45
N TRP A 19 -4.82 -3.15 -0.73
CA TRP A 19 -5.62 -1.95 -0.55
C TRP A 19 -5.12 -1.20 0.68
N ASP A 20 -4.85 0.08 0.51
CA ASP A 20 -4.56 1.04 1.56
C ASP A 20 -5.74 2.04 1.56
N ASP A 21 -6.87 1.60 2.11
CA ASP A 21 -8.18 2.29 2.04
C ASP A 21 -8.77 2.65 3.41
N GLN A 22 -8.18 2.16 4.51
CA GLN A 22 -8.61 2.49 5.85
C GLN A 22 -8.04 3.84 6.30
N ILE A 23 -8.91 4.76 6.71
CA ILE A 23 -8.53 6.10 7.19
C ILE A 23 -8.49 6.13 8.72
N GLY A 24 -7.39 6.63 9.26
CA GLY A 24 -7.18 6.84 10.68
C GLY A 24 -7.80 8.14 11.21
N PRO A 25 -7.79 8.35 12.55
CA PRO A 25 -8.34 9.55 13.18
C PRO A 25 -7.66 10.86 12.77
N ASP A 26 -6.43 10.78 12.25
CA ASP A 26 -5.65 11.89 11.70
C ASP A 26 -6.04 12.24 10.24
N GLY A 27 -7.04 11.54 9.68
CA GLY A 27 -7.50 11.74 8.31
C GLY A 27 -6.57 11.16 7.23
N ARG A 28 -5.54 10.39 7.65
CA ARG A 28 -4.57 9.74 6.77
C ARG A 28 -4.86 8.26 6.62
N VAL A 29 -4.39 7.66 5.53
CA VAL A 29 -4.44 6.21 5.34
C VAL A 29 -3.58 5.52 6.39
N LEU A 30 -4.12 4.51 7.04
CA LEU A 30 -3.42 3.73 8.07
C LEU A 30 -2.14 3.09 7.50
N GLY A 31 -1.15 2.86 8.38
CA GLY A 31 0.10 2.20 8.01
C GLY A 31 1.11 3.10 7.26
N HIS A 32 0.79 4.38 7.05
CA HIS A 32 1.66 5.36 6.42
C HIS A 32 2.31 6.28 7.45
N ALA A 33 3.60 6.57 7.27
CA ALA A 33 4.30 7.58 8.08
C ALA A 33 3.73 8.99 7.81
N VAL A 34 3.93 9.91 8.76
CA VAL A 34 3.40 11.28 8.68
C VAL A 34 3.97 12.04 7.48
N ASP A 35 5.19 11.73 7.08
CA ASP A 35 5.90 12.32 5.94
C ASP A 35 5.68 11.58 4.61
N ASN A 36 4.95 10.45 4.63
CA ASN A 36 4.65 9.70 3.41
C ASN A 36 3.40 10.25 2.70
N ILE A 37 3.58 10.90 1.56
CA ILE A 37 2.48 11.47 0.76
C ILE A 37 1.46 10.42 0.29
N ASP A 38 1.84 9.15 0.18
CA ASP A 38 0.91 8.06 -0.18
C ASP A 38 -0.22 7.91 0.87
N GLY A 39 0.04 8.36 2.11
CA GLY A 39 -0.94 8.37 3.20
C GLY A 39 -2.04 9.43 3.06
N ASP A 40 -1.95 10.33 2.09
CA ASP A 40 -2.91 11.43 1.93
C ASP A 40 -4.23 10.97 1.32
N MET A 41 -4.26 9.86 0.59
CA MET A 41 -5.43 9.43 -0.19
C MET A 41 -5.52 7.90 -0.27
N PRO A 42 -6.72 7.31 -0.12
CA PRO A 42 -6.94 5.88 -0.34
C PRO A 42 -6.39 5.41 -1.68
N HIS A 43 -5.73 4.27 -1.71
CA HIS A 43 -5.15 3.75 -2.94
C HIS A 43 -5.00 2.23 -2.96
N LEU A 44 -4.90 1.70 -4.17
CA LEU A 44 -4.47 0.35 -4.45
C LEU A 44 -2.98 0.38 -4.78
N GLN A 45 -2.17 -0.36 -4.03
CA GLN A 45 -0.74 -0.50 -4.29
C GLN A 45 -0.43 -1.87 -4.90
N ILE A 46 0.11 -1.86 -6.12
CA ILE A 46 0.45 -3.06 -6.90
C ILE A 46 1.97 -3.16 -7.04
N HIS A 47 2.52 -4.33 -6.70
CA HIS A 47 3.93 -4.66 -6.90
C HIS A 47 4.11 -5.49 -8.17
N SER A 48 4.77 -4.92 -9.18
CA SER A 48 5.09 -5.64 -10.42
C SER A 48 5.85 -6.94 -10.13
N LYS A 49 5.50 -8.00 -10.87
CA LYS A 49 6.12 -9.32 -10.74
C LYS A 49 7.59 -9.32 -11.18
N GLU A 50 7.94 -8.54 -12.20
CA GLU A 50 9.26 -8.60 -12.82
C GLU A 50 10.33 -7.92 -11.95
N ASN A 51 10.09 -6.67 -11.56
CA ASN A 51 11.09 -5.83 -10.89
C ASN A 51 10.62 -5.29 -9.53
N GLY A 52 9.40 -5.60 -9.09
CA GLY A 52 8.84 -5.03 -7.86
C GLY A 52 8.47 -3.54 -7.98
N LYS A 53 8.47 -2.97 -9.18
CA LYS A 53 8.00 -1.61 -9.42
C LYS A 53 6.60 -1.44 -8.84
N ILE A 54 6.43 -0.37 -8.08
CA ILE A 54 5.19 -0.04 -7.41
C ILE A 54 4.33 0.82 -8.34
N ILE A 55 3.08 0.43 -8.52
CA ILE A 55 2.04 1.22 -9.18
C ILE A 55 0.99 1.53 -8.13
N ARG A 56 0.57 2.80 -8.06
CA ARG A 56 -0.49 3.25 -7.16
C ARG A 56 -1.65 3.81 -7.96
N ILE A 57 -2.85 3.38 -7.62
CA ILE A 57 -4.09 3.90 -8.17
C ILE A 57 -4.84 4.55 -7.02
N PHE A 58 -4.97 5.88 -7.07
CA PHE A 58 -5.58 6.66 -6.01
C PHE A 58 -7.08 6.87 -6.25
N PHE A 59 -7.84 6.94 -5.17
CA PHE A 59 -9.30 7.13 -5.20
C PHE A 59 -9.72 8.35 -4.37
N PRO A 60 -10.78 9.06 -4.77
CA PRO A 60 -11.34 10.14 -3.96
C PRO A 60 -11.75 9.66 -2.56
N LYS A 61 -11.60 10.54 -1.56
CA LYS A 61 -12.14 10.33 -0.21
C LYS A 61 -13.64 10.55 -0.16
#